data_AF-A0AAE1FFY7-F1
#
_entry.id   AF-A0AAE1FFY7-F1
#
_cell.length_a   1.000
_cell.length_b   1.000
_cell.length_c   1.000
_cell.angle_alpha   90.00
_cell.angle_beta   90.00
_cell.angle_gamma   90.00
#
_symmetry.space_group_name_H-M   'P 1'
#
loop_
_entity.id
_entity.type
_entity.pdbx_description
1 polymer ?
#
loop_
_entity_poly.entity_id
_entity_poly.type
_entity_poly.pdbx_seq_one_letter_code
_entity_poly.pdbx_strand_id
1 'polypeptide(L)'
;MPGADDCWTDHRLLISRLNFKTQRPPRRTPDSIPHRRFDCDKLRNPQLAQNFREACERHLVDPVDQASVEDHWTTLRDAMTRAAEETTARKTRTAENKRTHKQAVADCQRGIREVQNTWWQRKAPDIQNYADQRDLRQFYAATKEVFGPTRSSVGGLKDVDGATTITDSEGILSRWKSHFENLLNDQANTPNDLIRMTPQYPVRHWMSLPPSIQDFDKAIKCMKPGKAPGPDNIPLELLTQGGPELRNRLMLLILKIWEIKTLPSDFRDATIITIFKKRRPREL
;
A
#
# COMPACT_ATOMS: atom_id res chain seq x y z
N MET A 1 28.52 -20.35 -18.88
CA MET A 1 27.16 -20.02 -18.41
C MET A 1 26.48 -19.28 -19.56
N PRO A 2 25.42 -19.84 -20.17
CA PRO A 2 24.66 -19.12 -21.19
C PRO A 2 24.18 -17.78 -20.62
N GLY A 3 24.37 -16.71 -21.38
CA GLY A 3 24.10 -15.34 -20.95
C GLY A 3 22.61 -15.02 -20.92
N ALA A 4 22.25 -13.87 -20.34
CA ALA A 4 20.87 -13.36 -20.34
C ALA A 4 20.26 -13.24 -21.75
N ASP A 5 21.11 -13.16 -22.77
CA ASP A 5 20.78 -13.09 -24.20
C ASP A 5 20.05 -14.35 -24.70
N ASP A 6 20.32 -15.53 -24.10
CA ASP A 6 19.66 -16.79 -24.47
C ASP A 6 18.23 -16.91 -23.90
N CYS A 7 17.85 -16.00 -22.99
CA CYS A 7 16.59 -16.04 -22.24
C CYS A 7 15.57 -14.95 -22.63
N TRP A 8 15.81 -14.14 -23.67
CA TRP A 8 14.85 -13.14 -24.19
C TRP A 8 14.25 -12.25 -23.08
N THR A 9 15.06 -11.87 -22.09
CA THR A 9 14.60 -11.25 -20.82
C THR A 9 14.03 -9.85 -20.97
N ASP A 10 14.39 -9.11 -22.03
CA ASP A 10 14.19 -7.66 -22.02
C ASP A 10 12.81 -7.20 -22.51
N HIS A 11 11.99 -8.08 -23.10
CA HIS A 11 10.76 -7.64 -23.81
C HIS A 11 9.47 -8.42 -23.49
N ARG A 12 9.45 -9.29 -22.47
CA ARG A 12 8.21 -9.99 -22.09
C ARG A 12 7.91 -9.88 -20.60
N LEU A 13 6.84 -9.16 -20.28
CA LEU A 13 6.23 -9.14 -18.95
C LEU A 13 5.97 -10.58 -18.47
N LEU A 14 6.64 -10.98 -17.40
CA LEU A 14 6.28 -12.18 -16.65
C LEU A 14 4.92 -11.96 -15.98
N ILE A 15 3.89 -12.62 -16.52
CA ILE A 15 2.56 -12.65 -15.90
C ILE A 15 2.45 -13.95 -15.11
N SER A 16 2.72 -13.87 -13.81
CA SER A 16 2.47 -14.98 -12.89
C SER A 16 1.00 -14.98 -12.46
N ARG A 17 0.35 -16.15 -12.56
CA ARG A 17 -1.01 -16.36 -12.04
C ARG A 17 -0.92 -16.92 -10.63
N LEU A 18 -0.73 -16.02 -9.67
CA LEU A 18 -0.66 -16.37 -8.25
C LEU A 18 -2.05 -16.73 -7.74
N ASN A 19 -2.20 -17.98 -7.29
CA ASN A 19 -3.45 -18.47 -6.71
C ASN A 19 -3.43 -18.24 -5.20
N PHE A 20 -3.68 -16.99 -4.79
CA PHE A 20 -3.88 -16.71 -3.38
C PHE A 20 -5.23 -17.28 -2.97
N LYS A 21 -5.24 -18.18 -1.99
CA LYS A 21 -6.44 -18.39 -1.18
C LYS A 21 -6.64 -17.13 -0.32
N THR A 22 -7.18 -16.09 -0.93
CA THR A 22 -7.74 -14.98 -0.16
C THR A 22 -8.93 -15.59 0.57
N GLN A 23 -8.75 -15.91 1.86
CA GLN A 23 -9.90 -16.07 2.72
C GLN A 23 -10.74 -14.82 2.50
N ARG A 24 -12.02 -15.00 2.18
CA ARG A 24 -12.93 -13.85 2.21
C ARG A 24 -12.73 -13.25 3.59
N PRO A 25 -12.43 -11.94 3.71
CA PRO A 25 -12.30 -11.34 5.02
C PRO A 25 -13.52 -11.77 5.82
N PRO A 26 -13.34 -12.34 7.02
CA PRO A 26 -14.45 -12.82 7.82
C PRO A 26 -15.50 -11.72 7.82
N ARG A 27 -16.76 -12.08 7.52
CA ARG A 27 -17.86 -11.12 7.59
C ARG A 27 -17.72 -10.43 8.93
N ARG A 28 -17.61 -9.09 8.92
CA ARG A 28 -17.53 -8.27 10.13
C ARG A 28 -18.53 -8.84 11.14
N THR A 29 -18.01 -9.43 12.21
CA THR A 29 -18.83 -9.81 13.35
C THR A 29 -19.42 -8.52 13.93
N PRO A 30 -20.60 -8.57 14.56
CA PRO A 30 -21.17 -7.41 15.24
C PRO A 30 -20.17 -6.73 16.19
N ASP A 31 -19.26 -7.51 16.78
CA ASP A 31 -18.22 -7.06 17.71
C ASP A 31 -16.93 -6.56 17.03
N SER A 32 -16.82 -6.64 15.71
CA SER A 32 -15.67 -6.05 15.01
C SER A 32 -15.75 -4.53 15.11
N ILE A 33 -14.93 -3.97 16.01
CA ILE A 33 -14.82 -2.52 16.20
C ILE A 33 -14.54 -1.93 14.81
N PRO A 34 -15.46 -1.12 14.27
CA PRO A 34 -15.21 -0.54 12.97
C PRO A 34 -13.97 0.34 13.13
N HIS A 35 -12.93 0.12 12.33
CA HIS A 35 -11.77 1.02 12.17
C HIS A 35 -12.25 2.36 11.61
N ARG A 36 -13.00 3.11 12.43
CA ARG A 36 -13.45 4.45 12.15
C ARG A 36 -12.32 5.36 12.56
N ARG A 37 -11.81 6.07 11.57
CA ARG A 37 -10.76 7.07 11.74
C ARG A 37 -11.31 8.21 12.58
N PHE A 38 -10.43 8.82 13.36
CA PHE A 38 -10.70 10.09 14.01
C PHE A 38 -11.03 11.17 12.99
N ASP A 39 -11.91 12.09 13.35
CA ASP A 39 -12.27 13.22 12.51
C ASP A 39 -11.25 14.37 12.68
N CYS A 40 -10.03 14.14 12.19
CA CYS A 40 -8.93 15.09 12.36
C CYS A 40 -9.16 16.42 11.63
N ASP A 41 -10.13 16.50 10.70
CA ASP A 41 -10.51 17.76 10.07
C ASP A 41 -11.06 18.76 11.10
N LYS A 42 -11.64 18.28 12.21
CA LYS A 42 -12.10 19.12 13.32
C LYS A 42 -10.97 19.82 14.07
N LEU A 43 -9.77 19.26 14.07
CA LEU A 43 -8.59 19.87 14.69
C LEU A 43 -8.08 21.11 13.93
N ARG A 44 -8.64 21.42 12.76
CA ARG A 44 -8.43 22.72 12.12
C ARG A 44 -9.09 23.87 12.89
N ASN A 45 -10.10 23.57 13.71
CA ASN A 45 -10.68 24.56 14.60
C ASN A 45 -9.74 24.79 15.79
N PRO A 46 -9.24 26.02 16.02
CA PRO A 46 -8.27 26.31 17.06
C PRO A 46 -8.80 25.98 18.48
N GLN A 47 -10.10 26.15 18.74
CA GLN A 47 -10.68 25.82 20.04
C GLN A 47 -10.67 24.31 20.29
N LEU A 48 -11.02 23.51 19.29
CA LEU A 48 -11.00 22.04 19.43
C LEU A 48 -9.57 21.51 19.52
N ALA A 49 -8.63 22.11 18.80
CA ALA A 49 -7.21 21.78 18.92
C ALA A 49 -6.68 22.08 20.33
N GLN A 50 -7.09 23.21 20.92
CA GLN A 50 -6.73 23.57 22.29
C GLN A 50 -7.35 22.59 23.31
N ASN A 51 -8.64 22.28 23.19
CA ASN A 51 -9.30 21.30 24.04
C ASN A 51 -8.63 19.91 23.94
N PHE A 52 -8.15 19.54 22.75
CA PHE A 52 -7.42 18.29 22.55
C PHE A 52 -6.07 18.29 23.29
N ARG A 53 -5.33 19.40 23.26
CA ARG A 53 -4.07 19.54 24.02
C ARG A 53 -4.29 19.38 25.52
N GLU A 54 -5.28 20.08 26.05
CA GLU A 54 -5.65 20.00 27.47
C GLU A 54 -6.12 18.59 27.85
N ALA A 55 -6.84 17.92 26.94
CA ALA A 55 -7.24 16.53 27.15
C ALA A 55 -6.05 15.56 27.10
N CYS A 56 -5.09 15.76 26.20
CA CYS A 56 -3.85 15.00 26.20
C CYS A 56 -3.12 15.18 27.53
N GLU A 57 -2.83 16.42 27.93
CA GLU A 57 -2.11 16.73 29.17
C GLU A 57 -2.75 16.07 30.41
N ARG A 58 -4.09 16.09 30.50
CA ARG A 58 -4.83 15.44 31.59
C ARG A 58 -4.71 13.92 31.62
N HIS A 59 -4.66 13.28 30.45
CA HIS A 59 -4.64 11.81 30.34
C HIS A 59 -3.22 11.24 30.30
N LEU A 60 -2.21 12.08 30.11
CA LEU A 60 -0.81 11.68 30.12
C LEU A 60 -0.37 11.44 31.57
N VAL A 61 -0.08 10.18 31.88
CA VAL A 61 0.40 9.74 33.20
C VAL A 61 1.88 9.45 33.11
N ASP A 62 2.64 9.87 34.12
CA ASP A 62 4.08 9.62 34.18
C ASP A 62 4.39 8.12 34.08
N PRO A 63 5.36 7.75 33.23
CA PRO A 63 5.73 6.35 33.08
C PRO A 63 6.30 5.84 34.40
N VAL A 64 5.88 4.65 34.82
CA VAL A 64 6.45 3.96 35.97
C VAL A 64 7.93 3.68 35.71
N ASP A 65 8.81 3.92 36.69
CA ASP A 65 10.28 3.86 36.57
C ASP A 65 10.83 2.52 36.02
N GLN A 66 10.02 1.46 35.99
CA GLN A 66 10.37 0.13 35.45
C GLN A 66 9.48 -0.36 34.30
N ALA A 67 8.59 0.48 33.77
CA ALA A 67 7.68 0.09 32.69
C ALA A 67 8.44 -0.36 31.43
N SER A 68 7.91 -1.35 30.70
CA SER A 68 8.46 -1.75 29.41
C SER A 68 8.32 -0.64 28.36
N VAL A 69 9.04 -0.76 27.24
CA VAL A 69 8.80 0.07 26.04
C VAL A 69 7.34 -0.08 25.57
N GLU A 70 6.80 -1.30 25.65
CA GLU A 70 5.41 -1.60 25.26
C GLU A 70 4.39 -0.89 26.18
N ASP A 71 4.65 -0.89 27.49
CA ASP A 71 3.76 -0.26 28.48
C ASP A 71 3.77 1.26 28.34
N HIS A 72 4.95 1.84 28.11
CA HIS A 72 5.10 3.28 27.87
C HIS A 72 4.37 3.68 26.59
N TRP A 73 4.54 2.93 25.49
CA TRP A 73 3.78 3.17 24.27
C TRP A 73 2.28 3.03 24.47
N THR A 74 1.83 1.97 25.14
CA THR A 74 0.41 1.70 25.43
C THR A 74 -0.22 2.86 26.21
N THR A 75 0.47 3.36 27.25
CA THR A 75 0.00 4.49 28.05
C THR A 75 -0.16 5.75 27.20
N LEU A 76 0.81 6.06 26.34
CA LEU A 76 0.75 7.21 25.44
C LEU A 76 -0.35 7.06 24.39
N ARG A 77 -0.46 5.89 23.78
CA ARG A 77 -1.50 5.56 22.80
C ARG A 77 -2.89 5.72 23.41
N ASP A 78 -3.10 5.18 24.61
CA ASP A 78 -4.39 5.21 25.27
C ASP A 78 -4.76 6.62 25.75
N ALA A 79 -3.78 7.43 26.17
CA ALA A 79 -3.97 8.84 26.47
C ALA A 79 -4.39 9.64 25.22
N MET A 80 -3.67 9.47 24.10
CA MET A 80 -4.01 10.10 22.83
C MET A 80 -5.40 9.65 22.31
N THR A 81 -5.71 8.37 22.44
CA THR A 81 -6.98 7.79 22.00
C THR A 81 -8.14 8.38 22.80
N ARG A 82 -8.04 8.42 24.14
CA ARG A 82 -9.06 9.03 25.01
C ARG A 82 -9.27 10.52 24.71
N ALA A 83 -8.18 11.27 24.60
CA ALA A 83 -8.24 12.69 24.25
C ALA A 83 -8.90 12.92 22.87
N ALA A 84 -8.60 12.07 21.89
CA ALA A 84 -9.18 12.17 20.55
C ALA A 84 -10.66 11.76 20.53
N GLU A 85 -11.07 10.79 21.33
CA GLU A 85 -12.46 10.37 21.50
C GLU A 85 -13.32 11.47 22.14
N GLU A 86 -12.80 12.20 23.12
CA GLU A 86 -13.47 13.33 23.77
C GLU A 86 -13.69 14.53 22.83
N THR A 87 -12.72 14.81 21.95
CA THR A 87 -12.69 16.09 21.21
C THR A 87 -13.08 15.95 19.75
N THR A 88 -12.41 15.07 19.01
CA THR A 88 -12.63 14.89 17.57
C THR A 88 -13.74 13.89 17.31
N ALA A 89 -13.85 12.88 18.18
CA ALA A 89 -14.62 11.66 17.96
C ALA A 89 -14.27 10.96 16.63
N ARG A 90 -14.76 9.74 16.46
CA ARG A 90 -14.57 8.99 15.22
C ARG A 90 -15.55 9.44 14.15
N LYS A 91 -15.13 9.48 12.88
CA LYS A 91 -16.02 9.81 11.75
C LYS A 91 -17.23 8.88 11.74
N THR A 92 -18.42 9.44 11.82
CA THR A 92 -19.69 8.70 11.74
C THR A 92 -20.26 8.77 10.33
N ARG A 93 -20.85 7.66 9.88
CA ARG A 93 -21.66 7.67 8.64
C ARG A 93 -23.07 8.09 9.03
N THR A 94 -23.40 9.36 8.82
CA THR A 94 -24.78 9.84 8.98
C THR A 94 -25.69 9.15 7.95
N ALA A 95 -26.99 9.07 8.25
CA ALA A 95 -27.98 8.52 7.32
C ALA A 95 -27.98 9.28 5.98
N GLU A 96 -27.78 10.59 6.06
CA GLU A 96 -27.61 11.48 4.92
C GLU A 96 -26.37 11.16 4.09
N ASN A 97 -25.18 11.05 4.71
CA ASN A 97 -23.94 10.66 4.00
C ASN A 97 -24.06 9.30 3.32
N LYS A 98 -24.86 8.39 3.89
CA LYS A 98 -25.14 7.08 3.29
C LYS A 98 -26.06 7.22 2.07
N ARG A 99 -27.07 8.09 2.12
CA ARG A 99 -27.98 8.37 1.00
C ARG A 99 -27.24 9.07 -0.15
N THR A 100 -26.49 10.13 0.13
CA THR A 100 -25.72 10.88 -0.88
C THR A 100 -24.69 9.99 -1.59
N HIS A 101 -23.93 9.18 -0.85
CA HIS A 101 -23.00 8.22 -1.46
C HIS A 101 -23.73 7.20 -2.33
N LYS A 102 -24.88 6.67 -1.90
CA LYS A 102 -25.67 5.73 -2.71
C LYS A 102 -26.16 6.37 -4.01
N GLN A 103 -26.63 7.61 -3.92
CA GLN A 103 -27.10 8.37 -5.08
C GLN A 103 -25.96 8.62 -6.07
N ALA A 104 -24.81 9.12 -5.60
CA ALA A 104 -23.64 9.33 -6.44
C ALA A 104 -23.15 8.04 -7.13
N VAL A 105 -23.20 6.90 -6.43
CA VAL A 105 -22.88 5.59 -7.05
C VAL A 105 -23.91 5.24 -8.12
N ALA A 106 -25.20 5.42 -7.85
CA ALA A 106 -26.26 5.13 -8.82
C ALA A 106 -26.13 6.01 -10.07
N ASP A 107 -25.84 7.31 -9.91
CA ASP A 107 -25.66 8.25 -11.01
C ASP A 107 -24.42 7.89 -11.85
N CYS A 108 -23.30 7.54 -11.21
CA CYS A 108 -22.11 7.08 -11.91
C CYS A 108 -22.38 5.79 -12.71
N GLN A 109 -23.07 4.81 -12.10
CA GLN A 109 -23.45 3.56 -12.78
C GLN A 109 -24.38 3.81 -13.96
N ARG A 110 -25.32 4.75 -13.83
CA ARG A 110 -26.23 5.17 -14.89
C ARG A 110 -25.45 5.76 -16.06
N GLY A 111 -24.56 6.73 -15.80
CA GLY A 111 -23.71 7.34 -16.83
C GLY A 111 -22.80 6.33 -17.53
N ILE A 112 -22.22 5.36 -16.79
CA ILE A 112 -21.44 4.27 -17.39
C ILE A 112 -22.29 3.43 -18.34
N ARG A 113 -23.52 3.07 -17.94
CA ARG A 113 -24.43 2.29 -18.80
C ARG A 113 -24.87 3.08 -20.03
N GLU A 114 -25.15 4.37 -19.89
CA GLU A 114 -25.51 5.25 -21.00
C GLU A 114 -24.37 5.29 -22.03
N VAL A 115 -23.15 5.56 -21.60
CA VAL A 115 -21.96 5.58 -22.48
C VAL A 115 -21.75 4.23 -23.17
N GLN A 116 -21.86 3.12 -22.44
CA GLN A 116 -21.75 1.77 -23.01
C GLN A 116 -22.84 1.51 -24.05
N ASN A 117 -24.09 1.83 -23.75
CA ASN A 117 -25.22 1.62 -24.65
C ASN A 117 -25.10 2.49 -25.90
N THR A 118 -24.73 3.77 -25.77
CA THR A 118 -24.51 4.65 -26.92
C THR A 118 -23.40 4.13 -27.83
N TRP A 119 -22.31 3.60 -27.24
CA TRP A 119 -21.24 2.99 -28.03
C TRP A 119 -21.75 1.75 -28.81
N TRP A 120 -22.49 0.86 -28.16
CA TRP A 120 -23.05 -0.34 -28.80
C TRP A 120 -24.08 -0.01 -29.89
N GLN A 121 -24.95 0.98 -29.66
CA GLN A 121 -25.93 1.44 -30.63
C GLN A 121 -25.29 2.02 -31.89
N ARG A 122 -24.08 2.57 -31.79
CA ARG A 122 -23.29 3.02 -32.95
C ARG A 122 -22.53 1.88 -33.62
N LYS A 123 -21.87 1.02 -32.83
CA LYS A 123 -20.98 -0.03 -33.35
C LYS A 123 -21.72 -1.19 -34.01
N ALA A 124 -22.90 -1.56 -33.50
CA ALA A 124 -23.65 -2.71 -34.03
C ALA A 124 -24.11 -2.51 -35.49
N PRO A 125 -24.68 -1.36 -35.89
CA PRO A 125 -24.98 -1.08 -37.30
C PRO A 125 -23.75 -1.13 -38.21
N ASP A 126 -22.60 -0.62 -37.78
CA ASP A 126 -21.36 -0.67 -38.58
C ASP A 126 -20.94 -2.11 -38.88
N ILE A 127 -20.94 -2.98 -37.85
CA ILE A 127 -20.61 -4.40 -37.99
C ILE A 127 -21.60 -5.10 -38.92
N GLN A 128 -22.90 -4.80 -38.80
CA GLN A 128 -23.92 -5.36 -39.67
C GLN A 128 -23.74 -4.92 -41.13
N ASN A 129 -23.46 -3.64 -41.38
CA ASN A 129 -23.21 -3.11 -42.71
C ASN A 129 -22.01 -3.79 -43.39
N TYR A 130 -20.91 -4.05 -42.65
CA TYR A 130 -19.77 -4.79 -43.20
C TYR A 130 -20.14 -6.22 -43.57
N ALA A 131 -20.98 -6.88 -42.77
CA ALA A 131 -21.45 -8.22 -43.07
C ALA A 131 -22.33 -8.23 -44.34
N ASP A 132 -23.26 -7.28 -44.46
CA ASP A 132 -24.18 -7.17 -45.59
C ASP A 132 -23.44 -6.88 -46.91
N GLN A 133 -22.38 -6.06 -46.85
CA GLN A 133 -21.49 -5.76 -47.99
C GLN A 133 -20.47 -6.88 -48.29
N ARG A 134 -20.44 -7.95 -47.49
CA ARG A 134 -19.42 -9.02 -47.52
C ARG A 134 -17.97 -8.50 -47.39
N ASP A 135 -17.76 -7.37 -46.72
CA ASP A 135 -16.42 -6.88 -46.36
C ASP A 135 -15.93 -7.60 -45.10
N LEU A 136 -15.44 -8.83 -45.31
CA LEU A 136 -14.92 -9.68 -44.24
C LEU A 136 -13.75 -9.02 -43.48
N ARG A 137 -12.95 -8.18 -44.16
CA ARG A 137 -11.79 -7.55 -43.55
C ARG A 137 -12.21 -6.57 -42.47
N GLN A 138 -13.16 -5.69 -42.77
CA GLN A 138 -13.67 -4.71 -41.80
C GLN A 138 -14.53 -5.36 -40.72
N PHE A 139 -15.30 -6.39 -41.08
CA PHE A 139 -16.05 -7.19 -40.11
C PHE A 139 -15.14 -7.81 -39.03
N TYR A 140 -14.05 -8.48 -39.43
CA TYR A 140 -13.10 -9.08 -38.47
C TYR A 140 -12.31 -8.03 -37.68
N ALA A 141 -12.00 -6.88 -38.27
CA ALA A 141 -11.37 -5.77 -37.57
C ALA A 141 -12.27 -5.21 -36.45
N ALA A 142 -13.55 -4.93 -36.77
CA ALA A 142 -14.51 -4.37 -35.82
C ALA A 142 -14.87 -5.36 -34.70
N THR A 143 -15.00 -6.65 -35.00
CA THR A 143 -15.22 -7.68 -33.96
C THR A 143 -14.01 -7.83 -33.03
N LYS A 144 -12.78 -7.72 -33.54
CA LYS A 144 -11.58 -7.72 -32.70
C LYS A 144 -11.50 -6.51 -31.77
N GLU A 145 -12.00 -5.35 -32.21
CA GLU A 145 -12.11 -4.15 -31.36
C GLU A 145 -13.10 -4.37 -30.21
N VAL A 146 -14.23 -5.01 -30.49
CA VAL A 146 -15.29 -5.34 -29.50
C VAL A 146 -14.79 -6.33 -28.44
N PHE A 147 -14.21 -7.45 -28.86
CA PHE A 147 -13.80 -8.52 -27.93
C PHE A 147 -12.41 -8.27 -27.31
N GLY A 148 -11.68 -7.29 -27.85
CA GLY A 148 -10.34 -6.94 -27.42
C GLY A 148 -9.27 -7.88 -27.98
N PRO A 149 -7.99 -7.68 -27.59
CA PRO A 149 -6.88 -8.49 -28.06
C PRO A 149 -7.13 -9.97 -27.74
N THR A 150 -7.02 -10.81 -28.76
CA THR A 150 -6.90 -12.26 -28.57
C THR A 150 -5.74 -12.52 -27.62
N ARG A 151 -5.94 -13.34 -26.59
CA ARG A 151 -4.85 -13.74 -25.70
C ARG A 151 -3.79 -14.42 -26.56
N SER A 152 -2.63 -13.78 -26.73
CA SER A 152 -1.47 -14.44 -27.31
C SER A 152 -1.12 -15.62 -26.42
N SER A 153 -0.87 -16.78 -27.00
CA SER A 153 -0.21 -17.86 -26.28
C SER A 153 1.09 -17.31 -25.69
N VAL A 154 1.43 -17.75 -24.47
CA VAL A 154 2.74 -17.49 -23.91
C VAL A 154 3.73 -18.12 -24.89
N GLY A 155 4.58 -17.32 -25.52
CA GLY A 155 5.58 -17.86 -26.44
C GLY A 155 6.51 -18.82 -25.68
N GLY A 156 6.95 -19.89 -26.35
CA GLY A 156 7.77 -20.92 -25.72
C GLY A 156 9.05 -20.38 -25.08
N LEU A 157 9.44 -20.97 -23.96
CA LEU A 157 10.63 -20.63 -23.18
C LEU A 157 11.72 -21.68 -23.45
N LYS A 158 12.97 -21.25 -23.63
CA LYS A 158 14.08 -22.19 -23.79
C LYS A 158 14.48 -22.85 -22.46
N ASP A 159 14.78 -24.14 -22.50
CA ASP A 159 15.34 -24.87 -21.37
C ASP A 159 16.81 -24.47 -21.12
N VAL A 160 17.44 -25.03 -20.09
CA VAL A 160 18.84 -24.74 -19.69
C VAL A 160 19.84 -25.09 -20.80
N ASP A 161 19.50 -26.07 -21.64
CA ASP A 161 20.30 -26.49 -22.79
C ASP A 161 20.29 -25.51 -23.98
N GLY A 162 19.40 -24.50 -23.96
CA GLY A 162 19.23 -23.51 -25.04
C GLY A 162 18.62 -24.04 -26.34
N ALA A 163 18.34 -25.35 -26.42
CA ALA A 163 17.85 -26.05 -27.61
C ALA A 163 16.38 -26.46 -27.48
N THR A 164 15.97 -26.88 -26.28
CA THR A 164 14.60 -27.35 -26.02
C THR A 164 13.67 -26.18 -25.77
N THR A 165 12.54 -26.10 -26.48
CA THR A 165 11.53 -25.05 -26.30
C THR A 165 10.31 -25.58 -25.54
N ILE A 166 10.11 -25.07 -24.34
CA ILE A 166 9.02 -25.40 -23.42
C ILE A 166 7.81 -24.51 -23.73
N THR A 167 6.69 -25.11 -24.14
CA THR A 167 5.47 -24.39 -24.49
C THR A 167 4.32 -24.63 -23.52
N ASP A 168 4.45 -25.62 -22.63
CA ASP A 168 3.46 -25.96 -21.63
C ASP A 168 3.59 -25.08 -20.38
N SER A 169 2.46 -24.77 -19.75
CA SER A 169 2.42 -23.82 -18.63
C SER A 169 3.15 -24.33 -17.39
N GLU A 170 3.21 -25.65 -17.17
CA GLU A 170 3.83 -26.24 -15.99
C GLU A 170 5.35 -26.27 -16.12
N GLY A 171 5.86 -26.67 -17.27
CA GLY A 171 7.27 -26.62 -17.65
C GLY A 171 7.81 -25.20 -17.65
N ILE A 172 7.06 -24.22 -18.17
CA ILE A 172 7.47 -22.80 -18.11
C ILE A 172 7.64 -22.36 -16.64
N LEU A 173 6.69 -22.70 -15.76
CA LEU A 173 6.79 -22.35 -14.34
C LEU A 173 7.95 -23.07 -13.64
N SER A 174 8.17 -24.35 -13.94
CA SER A 174 9.29 -25.14 -13.41
C SER A 174 10.65 -24.57 -13.84
N ARG A 175 10.78 -24.18 -15.12
CA ARG A 175 11.99 -23.55 -15.66
C ARG A 175 12.26 -22.19 -15.04
N TRP A 176 11.22 -21.38 -14.81
CA TRP A 176 11.34 -20.12 -14.08
C TRP A 176 11.75 -20.33 -12.62
N LYS A 177 11.14 -21.32 -11.94
CA LYS A 177 11.52 -21.67 -10.57
C LYS A 177 13.00 -22.02 -10.50
N SER A 178 13.46 -22.96 -11.32
CA SER A 178 14.86 -23.39 -11.37
C SER A 178 15.81 -22.22 -11.69
N HIS A 179 15.45 -21.35 -12.64
CA HIS A 179 16.25 -20.16 -12.96
C HIS A 179 16.42 -19.23 -11.75
N PHE A 180 15.33 -18.84 -11.10
CA PHE A 180 15.37 -17.92 -9.96
C PHE A 180 15.94 -18.56 -8.70
N GLU A 181 15.74 -19.86 -8.52
CA GLU A 181 16.34 -20.62 -7.42
C GLU A 181 17.87 -20.59 -7.52
N ASN A 182 18.42 -20.77 -8.73
CA ASN A 182 19.85 -20.60 -8.96
C ASN A 182 20.30 -19.14 -8.87
N LEU A 183 19.55 -18.19 -9.44
CA LEU A 183 19.96 -16.77 -9.48
C LEU A 183 19.95 -16.10 -8.10
N LEU A 184 18.92 -16.37 -7.29
CA LEU A 184 18.69 -15.67 -6.02
C LEU A 184 19.30 -16.39 -4.81
N ASN A 185 19.46 -17.72 -4.91
CA ASN A 185 20.04 -18.52 -3.83
C ASN A 185 21.45 -18.99 -4.14
N ASP A 186 22.08 -18.47 -5.20
CA ASP A 186 23.53 -18.61 -5.34
C ASP A 186 24.15 -18.03 -4.08
N GLN A 187 24.89 -18.87 -3.35
CA GLN A 187 25.67 -18.43 -2.21
C GLN A 187 26.66 -17.44 -2.79
N ALA A 188 26.38 -16.14 -2.64
CA ALA A 188 27.25 -15.08 -3.10
C ALA A 188 28.60 -15.26 -2.42
N ASN A 189 29.48 -16.05 -3.04
CA ASN A 189 30.85 -16.26 -2.63
C ASN A 189 31.60 -15.03 -3.13
N THR A 190 31.20 -13.88 -2.57
CA THR A 190 31.69 -12.57 -2.93
C THR A 190 33.19 -12.62 -2.65
N PRO A 191 34.05 -12.63 -3.68
CA PRO A 191 35.48 -12.78 -3.46
C PRO A 191 35.94 -11.67 -2.51
N ASN A 192 36.75 -12.03 -1.52
CA ASN A 192 37.23 -11.08 -0.52
C ASN A 192 37.94 -9.87 -1.17
N ASP A 193 38.45 -10.06 -2.38
CA ASP A 193 39.05 -9.04 -3.22
C ASP A 193 38.04 -7.96 -3.66
N LEU A 194 36.79 -8.32 -3.99
CA LEU A 194 35.73 -7.33 -4.31
C LEU A 194 35.34 -6.48 -3.08
N ILE A 195 35.34 -7.10 -1.89
CA ILE A 195 35.10 -6.39 -0.63
C ILE A 195 36.24 -5.39 -0.38
N ARG A 196 37.49 -5.79 -0.64
CA ARG A 196 38.68 -4.92 -0.52
C ARG A 196 38.72 -3.79 -1.56
N MET A 197 38.17 -4.02 -2.76
CA MET A 197 38.05 -3.01 -3.81
C MET A 197 36.89 -2.03 -3.58
N THR A 198 35.98 -2.32 -2.65
CA THR A 198 34.86 -1.42 -2.33
C THR A 198 35.37 -0.23 -1.49
N PRO A 199 35.17 1.02 -1.95
CA PRO A 199 35.62 2.20 -1.20
C PRO A 199 34.97 2.26 0.19
N GLN A 200 35.80 2.18 1.24
CA GLN A 200 35.32 2.33 2.61
C GLN A 200 35.07 3.81 2.88
N TYR A 201 33.82 4.18 3.15
CA TYR A 201 33.48 5.53 3.58
C TYR A 201 33.87 5.71 5.05
N PRO A 202 34.29 6.93 5.46
CA PRO A 202 34.53 7.23 6.86
C PRO A 202 33.32 6.89 7.73
N VAL A 203 33.58 6.29 8.89
CA VAL A 203 32.53 5.96 9.87
C VAL A 203 31.83 7.25 10.30
N ARG A 204 30.52 7.30 10.11
CA ARG A 204 29.69 8.45 10.49
C ARG A 204 29.29 8.34 11.96
N HIS A 205 30.20 8.69 12.86
CA HIS A 205 29.98 8.61 14.32
C HIS A 205 28.71 9.32 14.81
N TRP A 206 28.26 10.37 14.12
CA TRP A 206 27.02 11.08 14.46
C TRP A 206 25.76 10.21 14.34
N MET A 207 25.80 9.12 13.55
CA MET A 207 24.68 8.16 13.44
C MET A 207 24.54 7.28 14.69
N SER A 208 25.53 7.27 15.58
CA SER A 208 25.50 6.54 16.85
C SER A 208 25.00 7.42 18.02
N LEU A 209 24.78 8.71 17.79
CA LEU A 209 24.23 9.61 18.80
C LEU A 209 22.73 9.34 18.98
N PRO A 210 22.21 9.43 20.22
CA PRO A 210 20.78 9.34 20.44
C PRO A 210 20.05 10.45 19.66
N PRO A 211 18.84 10.18 19.16
CA PRO A 211 18.03 11.19 18.47
C PRO A 211 17.86 12.43 19.35
N SER A 212 17.87 13.61 18.74
CA SER A 212 17.56 14.86 19.43
C SER A 212 16.09 15.25 19.26
N ILE A 213 15.61 16.17 20.10
CA ILE A 213 14.26 16.73 19.95
C ILE A 213 14.11 17.50 18.62
N GLN A 214 15.20 18.06 18.08
CA GLN A 214 15.21 18.73 16.78
C GLN A 214 15.03 17.71 15.63
N ASP A 215 15.61 16.52 15.76
CA ASP A 215 15.42 15.43 14.80
C ASP A 215 13.96 14.98 14.81
N PHE A 216 13.35 14.88 15.99
CA PHE A 216 11.93 14.59 16.14
C PHE A 216 11.05 15.64 15.43
N ASP A 217 11.27 16.92 15.70
CA ASP A 217 10.49 18.00 15.06
C ASP A 217 10.64 18.00 13.54
N LYS A 218 11.87 17.78 13.06
CA LYS A 218 12.18 17.70 11.64
C LYS A 218 11.48 16.49 11.01
N ALA A 219 11.47 15.34 11.69
CA ALA A 219 10.77 14.14 11.22
C ALA A 219 9.26 14.38 11.12
N ILE A 220 8.62 14.90 12.17
CA ILE A 220 7.19 15.22 12.19
C ILE A 220 6.83 16.20 11.07
N LYS A 221 7.64 17.24 10.85
CA LYS A 221 7.43 18.22 9.77
C LYS A 221 7.56 17.61 8.37
N CYS A 222 8.41 16.61 8.19
CA CYS A 222 8.60 15.92 6.91
C CYS A 222 7.50 14.91 6.59
N MET A 223 6.72 14.46 7.59
CA MET A 223 5.63 13.52 7.38
C MET A 223 4.45 14.21 6.69
N LYS A 224 3.85 13.52 5.70
CA LYS A 224 2.71 14.06 4.95
C LYS A 224 1.41 13.82 5.73
N PRO A 225 0.54 14.84 5.93
CA PRO A 225 -0.77 14.65 6.54
C PRO A 225 -1.71 13.84 5.63
N GLY A 226 -2.81 13.34 6.18
CA GLY A 226 -3.84 12.59 5.47
C GLY A 226 -3.45 11.16 5.08
N LYS A 227 -2.35 10.64 5.63
CA LYS A 227 -1.94 9.24 5.44
C LYS A 227 -2.82 8.32 6.29
N ALA A 228 -2.95 7.06 5.85
CA ALA A 228 -3.68 6.06 6.63
C ALA A 228 -2.89 5.75 7.91
N PRO A 229 -3.53 5.75 9.09
CA PRO A 229 -2.86 5.33 10.32
C PRO A 229 -2.54 3.83 10.28
N GLY A 230 -1.61 3.42 11.14
CA GLY A 230 -1.23 2.02 11.33
C GLY A 230 -2.27 1.23 12.13
N PRO A 231 -1.90 0.03 12.61
CA PRO A 231 -2.77 -0.77 13.49
C PRO A 231 -3.14 -0.03 14.79
N ASP A 232 -2.27 0.89 15.24
CA ASP A 232 -2.48 1.81 16.36
C ASP A 232 -3.68 2.77 16.19
N ASN A 233 -4.17 2.95 14.96
CA ASN A 233 -5.18 3.92 14.58
C ASN A 233 -4.85 5.38 14.97
N ILE A 234 -3.57 5.73 15.16
CA ILE A 234 -3.13 7.11 15.47
C ILE A 234 -2.70 7.80 14.18
N PRO A 235 -3.46 8.80 13.69
CA PRO A 235 -3.03 9.59 12.54
C PRO A 235 -2.04 10.68 12.97
N LEU A 236 -1.21 11.12 12.02
CA LEU A 236 -0.17 12.15 12.22
C LEU A 236 -0.74 13.44 12.82
N GLU A 237 -1.96 13.80 12.44
CA GLU A 237 -2.65 15.00 12.90
C GLU A 237 -2.77 15.03 14.43
N LEU A 238 -3.01 13.89 15.10
CA LEU A 238 -3.06 13.83 16.56
C LEU A 238 -1.68 14.11 17.16
N LEU A 239 -0.61 13.52 16.60
CA LEU A 239 0.76 13.73 17.06
C LEU A 239 1.16 15.20 16.95
N THR A 240 0.79 15.86 15.84
CA THR A 240 1.11 17.28 15.64
C THR A 240 0.32 18.22 16.53
N GLN A 241 -0.90 17.85 16.94
CA GLN A 241 -1.79 18.73 17.69
C GLN A 241 -1.76 18.51 19.19
N GLY A 242 -1.17 17.42 19.70
CA GLY A 242 -1.17 17.08 21.13
C GLY A 242 -0.27 17.93 22.02
N GLY A 243 0.39 18.96 21.47
CA GLY A 243 1.10 19.97 22.25
C GLY A 243 2.50 19.54 22.74
N PRO A 244 3.17 20.41 23.50
CA PRO A 244 4.55 20.20 23.94
C PRO A 244 4.70 19.01 24.91
N GLU A 245 3.71 18.75 25.76
CA GLU A 245 3.76 17.66 26.73
C GLU A 245 3.73 16.28 26.07
N LEU A 246 2.81 16.07 25.13
CA LEU A 246 2.78 14.84 24.33
C LEU A 246 4.08 14.67 23.53
N ARG A 247 4.57 15.74 22.92
CA ARG A 247 5.84 15.76 22.19
C ARG A 247 7.01 15.32 23.05
N ASN A 248 7.13 15.86 24.27
CA ASN A 248 8.23 15.51 25.18
C ASN A 248 8.15 14.03 25.59
N ARG A 249 6.95 13.51 25.85
CA ARG A 249 6.77 12.10 26.22
C ARG A 249 7.04 11.13 25.06
N LEU A 250 6.64 11.49 23.84
CA LEU A 250 7.03 10.75 22.64
C LEU A 250 8.55 10.73 22.45
N MET A 251 9.23 11.85 22.74
CA MET A 251 10.69 11.90 22.71
C MET A 251 11.33 10.96 23.75
N LEU A 252 10.81 10.94 24.98
CA LEU A 252 11.27 10.02 26.02
C LEU A 252 11.09 8.55 25.59
N LEU A 253 9.97 8.22 24.95
CA LEU A 253 9.75 6.88 24.39
C LEU A 253 10.80 6.55 23.31
N ILE A 254 11.09 7.47 22.39
CA ILE A 254 12.09 7.27 21.33
C ILE A 254 13.49 7.05 21.92
N LEU A 255 13.87 7.82 22.93
CA LEU A 255 15.15 7.63 23.62
C LEU A 255 15.22 6.26 24.32
N LYS A 256 14.12 5.83 24.94
CA LYS A 256 14.03 4.51 25.57
C LYS A 256 14.12 3.37 24.56
N ILE A 257 13.46 3.50 23.40
CA ILE A 257 13.58 2.57 22.27
C ILE A 257 15.03 2.51 21.79
N TRP A 258 15.69 3.67 21.68
CA TRP A 258 17.09 3.75 21.24
C TRP A 258 18.04 3.02 22.21
N GLU A 259 17.86 3.19 23.51
CA GLU A 259 18.68 2.57 24.55
C GLU A 259 18.45 1.05 24.66
N ILE A 260 17.19 0.63 24.75
CA ILE A 260 16.80 -0.77 24.98
C ILE A 260 16.83 -1.59 23.68
N LYS A 261 16.78 -0.92 22.52
CA LYS A 261 16.77 -1.52 21.17
C LYS A 261 15.57 -2.44 20.92
N THR A 262 14.46 -2.15 21.59
CA THR A 262 13.18 -2.87 21.42
C THR A 262 12.12 -1.91 20.91
N LEU A 263 11.27 -2.40 20.01
CA LEU A 263 10.17 -1.63 19.42
C LEU A 263 8.83 -2.13 19.97
N PRO A 264 7.85 -1.24 20.18
CA PRO A 264 6.47 -1.65 20.43
C PRO A 264 5.95 -2.59 19.33
N SER A 265 5.03 -3.48 19.68
CA SER A 265 4.34 -4.36 18.72
C SER A 265 3.72 -3.58 17.56
N ASP A 266 2.99 -2.50 17.85
CA ASP A 266 2.35 -1.61 16.87
C ASP A 266 3.34 -1.01 15.84
N PHE A 267 4.62 -0.86 16.20
CA PHE A 267 5.64 -0.31 15.30
C PHE A 267 6.28 -1.39 14.41
N ARG A 268 6.21 -2.66 14.83
CA ARG A 268 6.73 -3.81 14.09
C ARG A 268 5.70 -4.35 13.10
N ASP A 269 4.43 -4.30 13.47
CA ASP A 269 3.35 -4.92 12.70
C ASP A 269 2.85 -3.99 11.59
N ALA A 270 2.84 -4.49 10.35
CA ALA A 270 2.37 -3.76 9.18
C ALA A 270 1.13 -4.41 8.56
N THR A 271 0.09 -3.60 8.31
CA THR A 271 -1.07 -4.06 7.54
C THR A 271 -0.84 -3.81 6.05
N ILE A 272 -0.68 -4.90 5.28
CA ILE A 272 -0.51 -4.82 3.83
C ILE A 272 -1.88 -4.82 3.15
N ILE A 273 -2.24 -3.69 2.53
CA ILE A 273 -3.50 -3.54 1.77
C ILE A 273 -3.16 -3.36 0.29
N THR A 274 -3.70 -4.23 -0.56
CA THR A 274 -3.55 -4.12 -2.01
C THR A 274 -4.42 -3.00 -2.57
N ILE A 275 -3.78 -1.98 -3.15
CA ILE A 275 -4.45 -0.88 -3.86
C ILE A 275 -4.16 -1.03 -5.35
N PHE A 276 -5.19 -1.29 -6.15
CA PHE A 276 -5.04 -1.40 -7.59
C PHE A 276 -4.81 0.00 -8.20
N LYS A 277 -3.73 0.13 -8.96
CA LYS A 277 -3.43 1.35 -9.72
C LYS A 277 -4.55 1.62 -10.73
N LYS A 278 -5.04 2.86 -10.80
CA LYS A 278 -5.98 3.29 -11.84
C LYS A 278 -5.31 3.08 -13.21
N ARG A 279 -5.93 2.28 -14.10
CA ARG A 279 -5.44 2.14 -15.48
C ARG A 279 -5.45 3.52 -16.15
N ARG A 280 -4.40 3.84 -16.92
CA ARG A 280 -4.44 5.02 -17.81
C ARG A 280 -5.60 4.81 -18.80
N PRO A 281 -6.33 5.88 -19.18
CA PRO A 281 -7.23 5.80 -20.32
C PRO A 281 -6.43 5.26 -21.50
N ARG A 282 -6.94 4.23 -22.18
CA ARG A 282 -6.42 3.91 -23.51
C ARG A 282 -6.83 5.09 -24.38
N GLU A 283 -5.86 5.83 -24.91
CA GLU A 283 -6.12 6.68 -26.06
C GLU A 283 -6.67 5.76 -27.15
N LEU A 284 -7.89 6.07 -27.58
CA LEU A 284 -8.62 5.36 -28.63
C LEU A 284 -7.99 5.68 -29.99
#